data_AF-A0A242AAB3-F1
#
_entry.id   AF-A0A242AAB3-F1
#
_cell.length_a   1.000
_cell.length_b   1.000
_cell.length_c   1.000
_cell.angle_alpha   90.00
_cell.angle_beta   90.00
_cell.angle_gamma   90.00
#
_symmetry.space_group_name_H-M   'P 1'
#
loop_
_entity.id
_entity.type
_entity.pdbx_description
1 polymer ?
#
loop_
_entity_poly.entity_id
_entity_poly.type
_entity_poly.pdbx_seq_one_letter_code
_entity_poly.pdbx_strand_id
1 'polypeptide(L)'
;MTYYDITFHELSGKSIIKRSIPSDKPNFDAWQDACAAIEADFLHILVNGDAVSLNRRYIVRIDCQEVADPTEKAITAKDELAGVINTLSNMGF
;
A
#
# COMPACT_ATOMS: atom_id res chain seq x y z
N MET A 1 -1.80 -15.52 -1.04
CA MET A 1 -1.16 -14.23 -0.78
C MET A 1 -2.17 -13.14 -1.05
N THR A 2 -2.55 -12.40 -0.02
CA THR A 2 -3.45 -11.23 -0.16
C THR A 2 -2.59 -9.97 -0.16
N TYR A 3 -3.04 -8.93 -0.86
CA TYR A 3 -2.35 -7.65 -0.87
C TYR A 3 -3.11 -6.63 -0.05
N TYR A 4 -2.38 -5.79 0.68
CA TYR A 4 -2.97 -4.76 1.53
C TYR A 4 -2.36 -3.38 1.28
N ASP A 5 -3.21 -2.36 1.21
CA ASP A 5 -2.81 -0.99 1.44
C ASP A 5 -2.91 -0.72 2.95
N ILE A 6 -1.78 -0.40 3.58
CA ILE A 6 -1.66 -0.20 5.02
C ILE A 6 -1.38 1.27 5.30
N THR A 7 -2.18 1.88 6.17
CA THR A 7 -2.00 3.28 6.58
C THR A 7 -1.78 3.39 8.08
N PHE A 8 -0.65 3.98 8.46
CA PHE A 8 -0.33 4.33 9.85
C PHE A 8 -0.68 5.80 10.09
N HIS A 9 -1.64 6.06 10.98
CA HIS A 9 -2.05 7.41 11.37
C HIS A 9 -1.36 7.80 12.67
N GLU A 10 -0.64 8.92 12.67
CA GLU A 10 -0.06 9.50 13.88
C GLU A 10 -0.93 10.59 14.49
N LEU A 11 -0.79 10.80 15.80
CA LEU A 11 -1.44 11.86 16.56
C LEU A 11 -1.14 13.26 16.01
N SER A 12 0.02 13.45 15.38
CA SER A 12 0.44 14.70 14.74
C SER A 12 -0.40 15.07 13.51
N GLY A 13 -1.26 14.17 13.03
CA GLY A 13 -1.98 14.29 11.76
C GLY A 13 -1.17 13.77 10.56
N LYS A 14 0.09 13.38 10.75
CA LYS A 14 0.89 12.72 9.72
C LYS A 14 0.36 11.31 9.49
N SER A 15 0.39 10.86 8.23
CA SER A 15 0.08 9.49 7.86
C SER A 15 1.17 8.90 6.97
N ILE A 16 1.46 7.62 7.14
CA ILE A 16 2.34 6.85 6.26
C ILE A 16 1.53 5.75 5.60
N ILE A 17 1.59 5.71 4.27
CA ILE A 17 0.85 4.75 3.46
C ILE A 17 1.85 3.81 2.79
N LYS A 18 1.64 2.50 2.97
CA LYS A 18 2.38 1.42 2.32
C LYS A 18 1.40 0.66 1.44
N ARG A 19 1.63 0.69 0.12
CA ARG A 19 0.71 0.11 -0.86
C ARG A 19 1.10 -1.29 -1.29
N SER A 20 0.09 -2.10 -1.61
CA SER A 20 0.25 -3.44 -2.20
C SER A 20 1.24 -4.32 -1.43
N ILE A 21 1.13 -4.36 -0.11
CA ILE A 21 1.97 -5.18 0.75
C ILE A 21 1.46 -6.62 0.72
N PRO A 22 2.26 -7.59 0.24
CA PRO A 22 1.87 -8.99 0.26
C PRO A 22 1.90 -9.53 1.69
N SER A 23 0.85 -10.22 2.09
CA SER A 23 0.78 -10.87 3.40
C SER A 23 -0.08 -12.13 3.35
N ASP A 24 0.34 -13.14 4.11
CA ASP A 24 -0.45 -14.34 4.40
C ASP A 24 -1.15 -14.24 5.78
N LYS A 25 -1.00 -13.10 6.47
CA LYS A 25 -1.64 -12.85 7.77
C LYS A 25 -3.10 -12.40 7.60
N PRO A 26 -3.95 -12.61 8.62
CA PRO A 26 -5.28 -12.02 8.62
C PRO A 26 -5.20 -10.49 8.56
N ASN A 27 -6.25 -9.86 8.03
CA ASN A 27 -6.30 -8.42 7.74
C ASN A 27 -5.77 -7.55 8.91
N PHE A 28 -6.16 -7.83 10.15
CA PHE A 28 -5.77 -7.04 11.32
C PHE A 28 -4.29 -7.16 11.71
N ASP A 29 -3.57 -8.14 11.18
CA ASP A 29 -2.14 -8.37 11.45
C ASP A 29 -1.24 -8.08 10.23
N ALA A 30 -1.83 -7.83 9.05
CA ALA A 30 -1.08 -7.58 7.81
C ALA A 30 -0.16 -6.36 7.89
N TRP A 31 -0.46 -5.38 8.76
CA TRP A 31 0.39 -4.21 8.99
C TRP A 31 1.81 -4.57 9.42
N GLN A 32 2.01 -5.72 10.05
CA GLN A 32 3.31 -6.18 10.50
C GLN A 32 4.27 -6.40 9.32
N ASP A 33 3.75 -6.86 8.18
CA ASP A 33 4.55 -7.11 6.98
C ASP A 33 4.93 -5.81 6.23
N ALA A 34 4.29 -4.68 6.56
CA ALA A 34 4.72 -3.37 6.08
C ALA A 34 5.92 -2.80 6.85
N CYS A 35 6.23 -3.35 8.03
CA CYS A 35 7.35 -2.94 8.86
C CYS A 35 8.63 -3.70 8.46
N ALA A 36 9.73 -2.96 8.34
CA ALA A 36 11.06 -3.55 8.21
C ALA A 36 11.56 -4.13 9.54
N ALA A 37 11.16 -3.53 10.66
CA ALA A 37 11.38 -4.06 12.00
C ALA A 37 10.28 -3.57 12.95
N ILE A 38 9.97 -4.39 13.95
CA ILE A 38 8.96 -4.11 14.99
C ILE A 38 9.64 -4.21 16.34
N GLU A 39 9.68 -3.11 17.06
CA GLU A 39 10.22 -3.02 18.42
C GLU A 39 9.10 -2.65 19.41
N ALA A 40 9.41 -2.69 20.70
CA ALA A 40 8.43 -2.42 21.76
C ALA A 40 7.86 -1.00 21.68
N ASP A 41 8.71 -0.01 21.42
CA ASP A 41 8.33 1.41 21.36
C ASP A 41 8.28 1.96 19.92
N PHE A 42 8.89 1.29 18.95
CA PHE A 42 9.03 1.80 17.57
C PHE A 42 8.60 0.80 16.50
N LEU A 43 8.02 1.33 15.42
CA LEU A 43 7.86 0.63 14.15
C LEU A 43 8.81 1.24 13.13
N HIS A 44 9.63 0.41 12.50
CA HIS A 44 10.54 0.86 11.45
C HIS A 44 9.95 0.52 10.09
N ILE A 45 9.80 1.51 9.23
CA ILE A 45 9.16 1.38 7.92
C ILE A 45 10.11 1.95 6.87
N LEU A 46 10.29 1.23 5.77
CA LEU A 46 10.99 1.74 4.60
C LEU A 46 10.00 2.45 3.67
N VAL A 47 10.20 3.74 3.45
CA VAL A 47 9.41 4.58 2.54
C VAL A 47 10.35 5.12 1.47
N ASN A 48 10.15 4.72 0.21
CA ASN A 48 10.99 5.15 -0.92
C ASN A 48 12.51 4.95 -0.72
N GLY A 49 12.91 3.93 0.06
CA GLY A 49 14.30 3.64 0.39
C GLY A 49 14.80 4.29 1.68
N ASP A 50 14.06 5.24 2.24
CA ASP A 50 14.40 5.89 3.51
C ASP A 50 13.78 5.16 4.69
N ALA A 51 14.56 4.98 5.76
CA ALA A 51 14.09 4.42 7.01
C ALA A 51 13.35 5.48 7.84
N VAL A 52 12.07 5.22 8.12
CA VAL A 52 11.22 6.04 8.96
C VAL A 52 10.84 5.25 10.20
N SER A 53 11.14 5.81 11.37
CA SER A 53 10.78 5.21 12.66
C SER A 53 9.55 5.93 13.22
N LEU A 54 8.48 5.18 13.48
CA LEU A 54 7.27 5.68 14.13
C LEU A 54 7.26 5.25 15.59
N ASN A 55 7.04 6.20 16.51
CA ASN A 55 6.82 5.86 17.90
C ASN A 55 5.41 5.27 18.06
N ARG A 56 5.33 4.03 18.56
CA ARG A 56 4.06 3.30 18.72
C ARG A 56 3.05 4.03 19.60
N ARG A 57 3.51 4.84 20.57
CA ARG A 57 2.64 5.64 21.44
C ARG A 57 1.91 6.76 20.71
N TYR A 58 2.42 7.18 19.55
CA TYR A 58 1.81 8.23 18.73
C TYR A 58 0.98 7.70 17.58
N ILE A 59 0.96 6.38 17.35
CA ILE A 59 0.09 5.77 16.35
C ILE A 59 -1.32 5.65 16.93
N VAL A 60 -2.27 6.36 16.33
CA VAL A 60 -3.67 6.40 16.81
C VAL A 60 -4.57 5.43 16.07
N ARG A 61 -4.22 5.04 14.84
CA ARG A 61 -4.95 4.07 14.03
C ARG A 61 -4.03 3.43 13.00
N ILE A 62 -4.26 2.14 12.73
CA ILE A 62 -3.67 1.44 11.59
C ILE A 62 -4.83 0.87 10.77
N ASP A 63 -4.93 1.28 9.51
CA ASP A 63 -5.93 0.75 8.59
C ASP A 63 -5.27 -0.26 7.66
N CYS A 64 -5.89 -1.43 7.50
CA CYS A 64 -5.47 -2.48 6.58
C CYS A 64 -6.58 -2.74 5.55
N GLN A 65 -6.38 -2.27 4.33
CA GLN A 65 -7.35 -2.43 3.25
C GLN A 65 -6.87 -3.49 2.27
N GLU A 66 -7.62 -4.56 2.11
CA GLU A 66 -7.36 -5.55 1.07
C GLU A 66 -7.50 -4.92 -0.32
N VAL A 67 -6.57 -5.23 -1.21
CA VAL A 67 -6.52 -4.74 -2.59
C VAL A 67 -6.23 -5.87 -3.55
N ALA A 68 -6.72 -5.72 -4.79
CA ALA A 68 -6.36 -6.63 -5.88
C ALA A 68 -4.84 -6.65 -6.11
N ASP A 69 -4.35 -7.78 -6.63
CA ASP A 69 -2.94 -7.98 -6.96
C ASP A 69 -2.43 -6.82 -7.84
N PRO A 70 -1.30 -6.17 -7.47
CA PRO A 70 -0.73 -5.08 -8.26
C PRO A 70 -0.41 -5.49 -9.71
N THR A 71 -0.13 -6.77 -9.96
CA THR A 71 0.12 -7.33 -11.28
C THR A 71 -1.16 -7.39 -12.11
N GLU A 72 -2.28 -7.80 -11.51
CA GLU A 72 -3.61 -7.77 -12.15
C GLU A 72 -4.06 -6.33 -12.44
N LYS A 73 -3.82 -5.39 -11.51
CA LYS A 73 -4.07 -3.96 -11.75
C LYS A 73 -3.27 -3.43 -12.94
N ALA A 74 -2.00 -3.82 -13.07
CA ALA A 74 -1.15 -3.39 -14.17
C ALA A 74 -1.58 -3.97 -15.53
N ILE A 75 -2.08 -5.21 -15.55
CA ILE A 75 -2.63 -5.84 -16.76
C ILE A 75 -3.92 -5.10 -17.17
N THR A 76 -4.85 -4.93 -16.23
CA THR A 76 -6.13 -4.25 -16.49
C THR A 76 -5.92 -2.81 -16.99
N ALA A 77 -5.02 -2.05 -16.37
CA ALA A 77 -4.71 -0.69 -16.80
C ALA A 77 -4.11 -0.63 -18.21
N LYS A 78 -3.31 -1.62 -18.62
CA LYS A 78 -2.79 -1.73 -19.99
C LYS A 78 -3.90 -2.03 -20.98
N ASP A 79 -4.83 -2.92 -20.64
CA ASP A 79 -5.96 -3.28 -21.50
C ASP A 79 -6.92 -2.08 -21.67
N GLU A 80 -7.19 -1.31 -20.62
CA GLU A 80 -7.97 -0.06 -20.69
C GLU A 80 -7.29 0.98 -21.58
N LEU A 81 -5.98 1.20 -21.41
CA LEU A 81 -5.20 2.10 -22.26
C LEU A 81 -5.22 1.67 -23.73
N ALA A 82 -5.06 0.37 -24.00
CA ALA A 82 -5.16 -0.18 -25.35
C ALA A 82 -6.57 0.03 -25.94
N GLY A 83 -7.63 -0.13 -25.14
CA GLY A 83 -9.00 0.16 -25.54
C GLY A 83 -9.23 1.63 -25.92
N VAL A 84 -8.70 2.57 -25.12
CA VAL A 84 -8.77 4.00 -25.42
C VAL A 84 -8.00 4.33 -26.69
N ILE A 85 -6.78 3.80 -26.85
CA ILE A 85 -5.97 4.00 -28.06
C ILE A 85 -6.72 3.50 -29.30
N ASN A 86 -7.28 2.29 -29.27
CA ASN A 86 -8.05 1.74 -30.39
C ASN A 86 -9.27 2.60 -30.73
N THR A 87 -9.93 3.16 -29.71
CA THR A 87 -11.09 4.05 -29.91
C THR A 87 -10.65 5.36 -30.56
N LEU A 88 -9.53 5.94 -30.14
CA LEU A 88 -8.96 7.16 -30.73
C LEU A 88 -8.50 6.94 -32.18
N SER A 89 -7.82 5.82 -32.46
CA SER A 89 -7.40 5.45 -33.82
C SER A 89 -8.60 5.25 -34.76
N ASN A 90 -9.70 4.68 -34.27
CA ASN A 90 -10.94 4.54 -35.03
C ASN A 90 -11.68 5.88 -35.25
N MET A 91 -11.35 6.92 -34.47
CA MET A 91 -11.87 8.28 -34.64
C MET A 91 -10.97 9.17 -35.54
N GLY A 92 -9.85 8.66 -36.05
CA GLY A 92 -9.02 9.33 -37.06
C GLY A 92 -8.05 10.39 -36.51
N PHE A 93 -7.65 10.28 -35.23
CA PHE A 93 -6.52 11.04 -34.67
C PHE A 93 -5.18 10.33 -34.91
#